data_AF-A0AAX6E6J3-F1
#
_entry.id   AF-A0AAX6E6J3-F1
#
_cell.length_a   1.000
_cell.length_b   1.000
_cell.length_c   1.000
_cell.angle_alpha   90.00
_cell.angle_beta   90.00
_cell.angle_gamma   90.00
#
_symmetry.space_group_name_H-M   'P 1'
#
loop_
_entity.id
_entity.type
_entity.pdbx_description
1 polymer ?
#
loop_
_entity_poly.entity_id
_entity_poly.type
_entity_poly.pdbx_seq_one_letter_code
_entity_poly.pdbx_strand_id
1 'polypeptide(L)'
;MDAELLELQQQFESAQQAKSSVRLSERNVVELVHKLQELHFLDSDILHTVTGKEYITRDHLRHEIEAEIRKSGRVSLIDLSDAVGVDLYHVESQAQAVVVGDPGLAIVNGEIISDSYWDSAAEEIDEKLQECSQIALAELAAQLRVGSELVVSVVEPRLGKIIKGRLEGGQLYTPAYVSRICAMVRGAARGITVPTNLATVWNSLQQLLQDTDGANGVSVEGAFFQSQFNGLVKEGEVLGSLRAGVQWTPAVFAHAQRASVDSFFSQNSYISYDVLQKLAIPQPKQYLQSRYPEGIALDGVFVHPSMVEMLDAAIEDAIEHGNWIDSLSVLPTYVGPQDVSKILSLCPSVQREIKAAKAIVMGESCIFSNSYVKVKFKSLH
;
A
#
# COMPACT_ATOMS: atom_id res chain seq x y z
N MET A 1 8.09 -60.63 57.55
CA MET A 1 8.16 -59.17 57.65
C MET A 1 9.41 -58.91 58.48
N ASP A 2 10.46 -58.53 57.77
CA ASP A 2 11.78 -59.15 57.87
C ASP A 2 12.64 -58.60 59.00
N ALA A 3 13.14 -59.50 59.85
CA ALA A 3 14.10 -59.18 60.91
C ALA A 3 15.37 -58.53 60.35
N GLU A 4 15.77 -58.89 59.13
CA GLU A 4 16.89 -58.27 58.41
C GLU A 4 16.63 -56.79 58.08
N LEU A 5 15.38 -56.41 57.81
CA LEU A 5 15.00 -55.03 57.49
C LEU A 5 15.03 -54.14 58.74
N LEU A 6 14.68 -54.71 59.90
CA LEU A 6 14.82 -54.08 61.21
C LEU A 6 16.29 -53.94 61.63
N GLU A 7 17.12 -54.93 61.36
CA GLU A 7 18.57 -54.83 61.59
C GLU A 7 19.22 -53.78 60.69
N LEU A 8 18.85 -53.73 59.40
CA LEU A 8 19.30 -52.70 58.47
C LEU A 8 18.84 -51.30 58.89
N GLN A 9 17.63 -51.15 59.39
CA GLN A 9 17.15 -49.87 59.96
C GLN A 9 17.96 -49.46 61.19
N GLN A 10 18.24 -50.39 62.10
CA GLN A 10 19.09 -50.12 63.28
C GLN A 10 20.52 -49.75 62.89
N GLN A 11 21.10 -50.44 61.90
CA GLN A 11 22.44 -50.13 61.40
C GLN A 11 22.45 -48.76 60.69
N PHE A 12 21.39 -48.41 59.98
CA PHE A 12 21.24 -47.11 59.34
C PHE A 12 21.06 -45.98 60.38
N GLU A 13 20.23 -46.17 61.41
CA GLU A 13 20.10 -45.23 62.53
C GLU A 13 21.42 -45.08 63.30
N SER A 14 22.13 -46.18 63.54
CA SER A 14 23.47 -46.18 64.16
C SER A 14 24.49 -45.40 63.33
N ALA A 15 24.50 -45.59 62.01
CA ALA A 15 25.38 -44.87 61.10
C ALA A 15 25.03 -43.38 60.98
N GLN A 16 23.73 -43.02 61.04
CA GLN A 16 23.30 -41.62 61.08
C GLN A 16 23.58 -40.94 62.43
N GLN A 17 23.53 -41.69 63.54
CA GLN A 17 23.87 -41.21 64.87
C GLN A 17 25.38 -41.12 65.12
N ALA A 18 26.21 -41.78 64.31
CA ALA A 18 27.65 -41.59 64.26
C ALA A 18 27.99 -40.20 63.68
N LYS A 19 27.74 -39.14 64.46
CA LYS A 19 28.20 -37.79 64.17
C LYS A 19 29.72 -37.82 64.11
N SER A 20 30.30 -37.44 62.97
CA SER A 20 31.73 -37.24 62.83
C SER A 20 32.24 -36.35 63.98
N SER A 21 33.27 -36.80 64.69
CA SER A 21 33.85 -36.09 65.83
C SER A 21 34.59 -34.80 65.43
N VAL A 22 34.75 -34.57 64.13
CA VAL A 22 35.37 -33.37 63.56
C VAL A 22 34.35 -32.67 62.67
N ARG A 23 33.69 -31.65 63.24
CA ARG A 23 32.97 -30.65 62.44
C ARG A 23 33.97 -29.57 62.08
N LEU A 24 34.25 -29.44 60.78
CA LEU A 24 34.99 -28.29 60.28
C LEU A 24 34.14 -27.03 60.54
N SER A 25 34.76 -25.98 61.09
CA SER A 25 34.13 -24.66 61.14
C SER A 25 34.02 -24.12 59.71
N GLU A 26 33.06 -23.23 59.45
CA GLU A 26 32.89 -22.59 58.13
C GLU A 26 34.20 -21.97 57.64
N ARG A 27 34.94 -21.32 58.53
CA ARG A 27 36.28 -20.78 58.25
C ARG A 27 37.27 -21.84 57.78
N ASN A 28 37.31 -22.99 58.46
CA ASN A 28 38.21 -24.07 58.07
C ASN A 28 37.82 -24.68 56.71
N VAL A 29 36.52 -24.71 56.37
CA VAL A 29 36.03 -25.16 55.06
C VAL A 29 36.50 -24.21 53.96
N VAL A 30 36.35 -22.90 54.16
CA VAL A 30 36.84 -21.89 53.20
C VAL A 30 38.35 -21.97 53.01
N GLU A 31 39.12 -22.09 54.09
CA GLU A 31 40.58 -22.24 54.04
C GLU A 31 41.00 -23.54 53.32
N LEU A 32 40.26 -24.64 53.53
CA LEU A 32 40.47 -25.90 52.82
C LEU A 32 40.17 -25.78 51.31
N VAL A 33 39.07 -25.12 50.94
CA VAL A 33 38.74 -24.89 49.52
C VAL A 33 39.83 -24.07 48.84
N HIS A 34 40.30 -22.99 49.49
CA HIS A 34 41.42 -22.19 48.97
C HIS A 34 42.70 -23.02 48.83
N LYS A 35 43.02 -23.86 49.82
CA LYS A 35 44.16 -24.80 49.76
C LYS A 35 44.03 -25.81 48.61
N LEU A 36 42.83 -26.30 48.34
CA LEU A 36 42.56 -27.23 47.24
C LEU A 36 42.69 -26.55 45.86
N GLN A 37 42.32 -25.28 45.76
CA GLN A 37 42.55 -24.46 44.56
C GLN A 37 44.04 -24.19 44.33
N GLU A 38 44.80 -23.82 45.38
CA GLU A 38 46.26 -23.63 45.30
C GLU A 38 47.00 -24.89 44.82
N LEU A 39 46.51 -26.06 45.23
CA LEU A 39 47.08 -27.36 44.86
C LEU A 39 46.56 -27.90 43.52
N HIS A 40 45.73 -27.14 42.79
CA HIS A 40 45.10 -27.52 41.53
C HIS A 40 44.25 -28.81 41.59
N PHE A 41 43.72 -29.14 42.77
CA PHE A 41 42.75 -30.24 42.92
C PHE A 41 41.32 -29.78 42.65
N LEU A 42 41.06 -28.47 42.73
CA LEU A 42 39.83 -27.82 42.31
C LEU A 42 40.15 -26.79 41.24
N ASP A 43 39.28 -26.67 40.24
CA ASP A 43 39.42 -25.63 39.23
C ASP A 43 39.35 -24.24 39.87
N SER A 44 40.15 -23.31 39.35
CA SER A 44 40.20 -21.91 39.81
C SER A 44 38.87 -21.15 39.60
N ASP A 45 37.97 -21.75 38.83
CA ASP A 45 36.73 -21.15 38.36
C ASP A 45 35.50 -21.52 39.21
N ILE A 46 35.70 -22.03 40.43
CA ILE A 46 34.61 -22.21 41.41
C ILE A 46 34.02 -20.86 41.78
N LEU A 47 32.71 -20.73 41.58
CA LEU A 47 31.90 -19.58 41.96
C LEU A 47 31.39 -19.77 43.39
N HIS A 48 31.02 -18.68 44.05
CA HIS A 48 30.30 -18.73 45.31
C HIS A 48 28.95 -18.03 45.16
N THR A 49 27.98 -18.41 45.99
CA THR A 49 26.71 -17.70 46.04
C THR A 49 26.90 -16.30 46.63
N VAL A 50 25.96 -15.38 46.38
CA VAL A 50 25.99 -14.00 46.92
C VAL A 50 26.05 -13.98 48.45
N THR A 51 25.53 -15.02 49.11
CA THR A 51 25.61 -15.21 50.56
C THR A 51 26.97 -15.70 51.06
N GLY A 52 27.84 -16.19 50.15
CA GLY A 52 29.15 -16.77 50.44
C GLY A 52 29.10 -18.14 51.12
N LYS A 53 27.92 -18.76 51.23
CA LYS A 53 27.72 -20.01 51.98
C LYS A 53 27.87 -21.27 51.14
N GLU A 54 27.72 -21.15 49.82
CA GLU A 54 27.70 -22.26 48.90
C GLU A 54 28.68 -22.00 47.76
N TYR A 55 29.32 -23.07 47.29
CA TYR A 55 30.21 -23.05 46.14
C TYR A 55 29.52 -23.75 44.97
N ILE A 56 29.56 -23.12 43.80
CA ILE A 56 28.92 -23.60 42.58
C ILE A 56 29.99 -23.70 41.48
N THR A 57 30.03 -24.82 40.78
CA THR A 57 30.89 -24.97 39.60
C THR A 57 30.23 -24.33 38.38
N ARG A 58 31.03 -23.88 37.40
CA ARG A 58 30.50 -23.35 36.13
C ARG A 58 29.65 -24.37 35.39
N ASP A 59 30.03 -25.65 35.43
CA ASP A 59 29.26 -26.73 34.80
C ASP A 59 27.88 -26.93 35.45
N HIS A 60 27.80 -26.74 36.77
CA HIS A 60 26.52 -26.79 37.47
C HIS A 60 25.64 -25.59 37.12
N LEU A 61 26.22 -24.38 37.11
CA LEU A 61 25.51 -23.18 36.67
C LEU A 61 25.00 -23.31 35.23
N ARG A 62 25.81 -23.89 34.33
CA ARG A 62 25.42 -24.21 32.96
C ARG A 62 24.25 -25.19 32.91
N HIS A 63 24.29 -26.28 33.69
CA HIS A 63 23.19 -27.24 33.75
C HIS A 63 21.89 -26.60 34.22
N GLU A 64 21.97 -25.69 35.20
CA GLU A 64 20.81 -24.98 35.73
C GLU A 64 20.20 -24.03 34.67
N ILE A 65 21.06 -23.27 33.96
CA ILE A 65 20.64 -22.45 32.81
C ILE A 65 19.93 -23.32 31.76
N GLU A 66 20.55 -24.42 31.33
CA GLU A 66 19.99 -25.31 30.31
C GLU A 66 18.70 -26.01 30.77
N ALA A 67 18.58 -26.33 32.05
CA ALA A 67 17.37 -26.92 32.64
C ALA A 67 16.20 -25.93 32.63
N GLU A 68 16.44 -24.67 33.02
CA GLU A 68 15.39 -23.66 33.03
C GLU A 68 14.97 -23.28 31.60
N ILE A 69 15.92 -23.18 30.66
CA ILE A 69 15.60 -22.98 29.23
C ILE A 69 14.71 -24.10 28.71
N ARG A 70 15.01 -25.37 29.03
CA ARG A 70 14.20 -26.51 28.59
C ARG A 70 12.77 -26.50 29.15
N LYS A 71 12.57 -25.86 30.30
CA LYS A 71 11.29 -25.83 31.01
C LYS A 71 10.39 -24.69 30.53
N SER A 72 10.92 -23.47 30.38
CA SER A 72 10.12 -22.28 30.04
C SER A 72 10.35 -21.78 28.61
N GLY A 73 11.45 -22.14 27.97
CA GLY A 73 11.86 -21.65 26.65
C GLY A 73 12.31 -20.19 26.62
N ARG A 74 11.88 -19.36 27.57
CA ARG A 74 12.28 -17.96 27.81
C ARG A 74 12.66 -17.76 29.26
N VAL A 75 13.87 -17.27 29.51
CA VAL A 75 14.46 -17.16 30.86
C VAL A 75 15.06 -15.76 31.05
N SER A 76 14.64 -15.08 32.11
CA SER A 76 15.25 -13.81 32.57
C SER A 76 16.54 -14.10 33.33
N LEU A 77 17.66 -13.50 32.92
CA LEU A 77 18.95 -13.71 33.59
C LEU A 77 18.96 -13.15 35.01
N ILE A 78 18.18 -12.11 35.27
CA ILE A 78 18.03 -11.51 36.61
C ILE A 78 17.30 -12.50 37.53
N ASP A 79 16.15 -13.01 37.08
CA ASP A 79 15.36 -13.97 37.88
C ASP A 79 16.14 -15.28 38.11
N LEU A 80 16.94 -15.69 37.11
CA LEU A 80 17.83 -16.83 37.25
C LEU A 80 18.95 -16.56 38.25
N SER A 81 19.54 -15.36 38.24
CA SER A 81 20.58 -15.00 39.22
C SER A 81 20.05 -15.03 40.65
N ASP A 82 18.80 -14.58 40.87
CA ASP A 82 18.13 -14.62 42.17
C ASP A 82 17.78 -16.07 42.58
N ALA A 83 17.35 -16.90 41.63
CA ALA A 83 16.98 -18.30 41.90
C ALA A 83 18.19 -19.18 42.25
N VAL A 84 19.30 -19.03 41.52
CA VAL A 84 20.54 -19.79 41.73
C VAL A 84 21.40 -19.17 42.85
N GLY A 85 21.14 -17.90 43.18
CA GLY A 85 21.88 -17.16 44.19
C GLY A 85 23.31 -16.81 43.77
N VAL A 86 23.58 -16.69 42.47
CA VAL A 86 24.90 -16.36 41.90
C VAL A 86 24.87 -14.94 41.34
N ASP A 87 25.98 -14.22 41.43
CA ASP A 87 26.09 -12.86 40.88
C ASP A 87 25.77 -12.81 39.38
N LEU A 88 24.99 -11.80 38.98
CA LEU A 88 24.51 -11.63 37.60
C LEU A 88 25.65 -11.65 36.57
N TYR A 89 26.82 -11.11 36.90
CA TYR A 89 27.97 -11.11 35.99
C TYR A 89 28.39 -12.52 35.55
N HIS A 90 28.40 -13.48 36.50
CA HIS A 90 28.76 -14.86 36.21
C HIS A 90 27.66 -15.59 35.45
N VAL A 91 26.40 -15.26 35.73
CA VAL A 91 25.23 -15.80 35.02
C VAL A 91 25.23 -15.32 33.56
N GLU A 92 25.42 -14.02 33.31
CA GLU A 92 25.51 -13.45 31.96
C GLU A 92 26.66 -14.06 31.16
N SER A 93 27.84 -14.21 31.79
CA SER A 93 29.00 -14.82 31.14
C SER A 93 28.74 -16.27 30.72
N GLN A 94 28.12 -17.08 31.61
CA GLN A 94 27.78 -18.47 31.28
C GLN A 94 26.64 -18.55 30.27
N ALA A 95 25.62 -17.70 30.37
CA ALA A 95 24.53 -17.64 29.40
C ALA A 95 25.05 -17.38 27.99
N GLN A 96 26.01 -16.47 27.84
CA GLN A 96 26.61 -16.18 26.54
C GLN A 96 27.39 -17.36 25.99
N ALA A 97 28.09 -18.13 26.85
CA ALA A 97 28.75 -19.36 26.44
C ALA A 97 27.76 -20.45 25.99
N VAL A 98 26.61 -20.57 26.66
CA VAL A 98 25.52 -21.48 26.28
C VAL A 98 24.93 -21.11 24.93
N VAL A 99 24.63 -19.83 24.70
CA VAL A 99 24.07 -19.34 23.42
C VAL A 99 25.05 -19.46 22.25
N VAL A 100 26.35 -19.27 22.48
CA VAL A 100 27.36 -19.54 21.43
C VAL A 100 27.43 -21.02 21.06
N GLY A 101 27.11 -21.91 22.00
CA GLY A 101 27.08 -23.36 21.80
C GLY A 101 25.82 -23.88 21.10
N ASP A 102 24.73 -23.11 21.08
CA ASP A 102 23.44 -23.52 20.52
C ASP A 102 22.83 -22.41 19.63
N PRO A 103 22.78 -22.60 18.29
CA PRO A 103 22.23 -21.60 17.37
C PRO A 103 20.72 -21.38 17.53
N GLY A 104 20.01 -22.28 18.21
CA GLY A 104 18.58 -22.15 18.50
C GLY A 104 18.26 -21.25 19.70
N LEU A 105 19.28 -20.65 20.32
CA LEU A 105 19.13 -19.72 21.44
C LEU A 105 19.56 -18.31 21.04
N ALA A 106 18.89 -17.31 21.59
CA ALA A 106 19.27 -15.92 21.44
C ALA A 106 19.15 -15.18 22.78
N ILE A 107 20.09 -14.26 23.04
CA ILE A 107 20.00 -13.34 24.17
C ILE A 107 19.40 -12.02 23.67
N VAL A 108 18.31 -11.59 24.29
CA VAL A 108 17.65 -10.31 23.98
C VAL A 108 17.30 -9.60 25.29
N ASN A 109 17.80 -8.37 25.47
CA ASN A 109 17.50 -7.53 26.63
C ASN A 109 17.71 -8.21 28.01
N GLY A 110 18.72 -9.07 28.13
CA GLY A 110 18.98 -9.81 29.39
C GLY A 110 18.10 -11.03 29.60
N GLU A 111 17.43 -11.52 28.55
CA GLU A 111 16.68 -12.77 28.54
C GLU A 111 17.26 -13.74 27.52
N ILE A 112 17.29 -15.03 27.84
CA ILE A 112 17.55 -16.10 26.87
C ILE A 112 16.21 -16.56 26.31
N ILE A 113 16.09 -16.62 24.99
CA ILE A 113 14.88 -17.08 24.30
C ILE A 113 15.27 -18.16 23.30
N SER A 114 14.56 -19.29 23.38
CA SER A 114 14.73 -20.43 22.48
C SER A 114 13.86 -20.33 21.23
N ASP A 115 14.29 -20.97 20.15
CA ASP A 115 13.47 -21.12 18.95
C ASP A 115 12.17 -21.90 19.22
N SER A 116 12.20 -22.88 20.12
CA SER A 116 10.98 -23.59 20.54
C SER A 116 9.94 -22.66 21.18
N TYR A 117 10.38 -21.67 21.96
CA TYR A 117 9.47 -20.66 22.50
C TYR A 117 8.84 -19.83 21.37
N TRP A 118 9.65 -19.43 20.38
CA TRP A 118 9.14 -18.68 19.23
C TRP A 118 8.23 -19.51 18.33
N ASP A 119 8.45 -20.81 18.23
CA ASP A 119 7.58 -21.72 17.48
C ASP A 119 6.21 -21.84 18.18
N SER A 120 6.19 -22.02 19.50
CA SER A 120 4.94 -22.02 20.28
C SER A 120 4.23 -20.66 20.23
N ALA A 121 4.97 -19.55 20.39
CA ALA A 121 4.41 -18.21 20.24
C ALA A 121 3.86 -17.98 18.82
N ALA A 122 4.50 -18.53 17.79
CA ALA A 122 4.02 -18.44 16.41
C ALA A 122 2.73 -19.23 16.18
N GLU A 123 2.53 -20.37 16.86
CA GLU A 123 1.25 -21.10 16.86
C GLU A 123 0.14 -20.26 17.49
N GLU A 124 0.39 -19.65 18.66
CA GLU A 124 -0.57 -18.75 19.32
C GLU A 124 -0.90 -17.51 18.45
N ILE A 125 0.12 -16.94 17.80
CA ILE A 125 -0.05 -15.82 16.86
C ILE A 125 -0.91 -16.26 15.66
N ASP A 126 -0.70 -17.48 15.12
CA ASP A 126 -1.52 -17.98 14.01
C ASP A 126 -2.97 -18.16 14.43
N GLU A 127 -3.24 -18.81 15.57
CA GLU A 127 -4.59 -19.01 16.09
C GLU A 127 -5.34 -17.68 16.23
N LYS A 128 -4.68 -16.70 16.86
CA LYS A 128 -5.24 -15.36 17.01
C LYS A 128 -5.42 -14.66 15.66
N LEU A 129 -4.50 -14.84 14.73
CA LEU A 129 -4.58 -14.26 13.39
C LEU A 129 -5.76 -14.86 12.62
N GLN A 130 -6.01 -16.16 12.74
CA GLN A 130 -7.16 -16.80 12.11
C GLN A 130 -8.49 -16.33 12.72
N GLU A 131 -8.52 -16.04 14.02
CA GLU A 131 -9.70 -15.48 14.69
C GLU A 131 -9.98 -14.02 14.29
N CYS A 132 -8.96 -13.17 14.33
CA CYS A 132 -9.11 -11.72 14.12
C CYS A 132 -8.94 -11.29 12.66
N SER A 133 -8.51 -12.18 11.78
CA SER A 133 -8.14 -11.95 10.37
C SER A 133 -6.97 -10.99 10.10
N GLN A 134 -6.66 -10.11 11.05
CA GLN A 134 -5.54 -9.17 10.99
C GLN A 134 -5.01 -8.85 12.39
N ILE A 135 -3.70 -8.60 12.52
CA ILE A 135 -3.05 -8.22 13.79
C ILE A 135 -1.91 -7.22 13.50
N ALA A 136 -1.82 -6.15 14.30
CA ALA A 136 -0.71 -5.20 14.20
C ALA A 136 0.56 -5.75 14.89
N LEU A 137 1.73 -5.61 14.25
CA LEU A 137 2.98 -6.05 14.86
C LEU A 137 3.32 -5.32 16.15
N ALA A 138 2.89 -4.05 16.29
CA ALA A 138 3.05 -3.29 17.51
C ALA A 138 2.27 -3.91 18.70
N GLU A 139 1.12 -4.51 18.42
CA GLU A 139 0.32 -5.21 19.43
C GLU A 139 1.02 -6.50 19.89
N LEU A 140 1.56 -7.27 18.93
CA LEU A 140 2.34 -8.47 19.23
C LEU A 140 3.60 -8.13 20.02
N ALA A 141 4.31 -7.06 19.64
CA ALA A 141 5.49 -6.57 20.35
C ALA A 141 5.16 -6.22 21.81
N ALA A 142 4.03 -5.54 22.04
CA ALA A 142 3.57 -5.21 23.38
C ALA A 142 3.18 -6.46 24.20
N GLN A 143 2.48 -7.43 23.58
CA GLN A 143 2.07 -8.68 24.24
C GLN A 143 3.26 -9.55 24.62
N LEU A 144 4.23 -9.67 23.71
CA LEU A 144 5.45 -10.46 23.90
C LEU A 144 6.53 -9.70 24.69
N ARG A 145 6.32 -8.41 24.99
CA ARG A 145 7.27 -7.52 25.68
C ARG A 145 8.65 -7.45 25.01
N VAL A 146 8.65 -7.44 23.67
CA VAL A 146 9.87 -7.35 22.85
C VAL A 146 9.77 -6.18 21.87
N GLY A 147 10.90 -5.77 21.29
CA GLY A 147 10.92 -4.74 20.27
C GLY A 147 10.24 -5.20 18.97
N SER A 148 9.59 -4.28 18.25
CA SER A 148 8.89 -4.61 17.00
C SER A 148 9.80 -5.18 15.91
N GLU A 149 11.06 -4.77 15.86
CA GLU A 149 12.06 -5.31 14.94
C GLU A 149 12.34 -6.80 15.20
N LEU A 150 12.37 -7.21 16.47
CA LEU A 150 12.52 -8.62 16.84
C LEU A 150 11.29 -9.41 16.41
N VAL A 151 10.08 -8.86 16.60
CA VAL A 151 8.85 -9.54 16.14
C VAL A 151 8.91 -9.81 14.64
N VAL A 152 9.35 -8.85 13.83
CA VAL A 152 9.53 -9.06 12.39
C VAL A 152 10.52 -10.19 12.13
N SER A 153 11.69 -10.17 12.76
CA SER A 153 12.75 -11.15 12.51
C SER A 153 12.37 -12.57 12.92
N VAL A 154 11.50 -12.74 13.92
CA VAL A 154 11.01 -14.06 14.35
C VAL A 154 9.79 -14.54 13.57
N VAL A 155 8.92 -13.62 13.14
CA VAL A 155 7.70 -13.93 12.38
C VAL A 155 8.01 -14.23 10.92
N GLU A 156 8.82 -13.42 10.24
CA GLU A 156 9.11 -13.57 8.81
C GLU A 156 9.57 -14.98 8.41
N PRO A 157 10.51 -15.64 9.11
CA PRO A 157 10.96 -17.00 8.77
C PRO A 157 9.88 -18.08 8.96
N ARG A 158 8.86 -17.78 9.77
CA ARG A 158 7.76 -18.69 10.17
C ARG A 158 6.49 -18.49 9.33
N LEU A 159 6.42 -17.41 8.54
CA LEU A 159 5.33 -17.17 7.58
C LEU A 159 5.25 -18.30 6.55
N GLY A 160 4.04 -18.78 6.31
CA GLY A 160 3.75 -19.87 5.37
C GLY A 160 4.10 -21.27 5.89
N LYS A 161 4.75 -21.38 7.06
CA LYS A 161 5.05 -22.67 7.72
C LYS A 161 4.14 -22.89 8.92
N ILE A 162 4.33 -22.06 9.96
CA ILE A 162 3.53 -22.08 11.19
C ILE A 162 2.42 -21.04 11.05
N ILE A 163 2.80 -19.79 10.78
CA ILE A 163 1.86 -18.68 10.63
C ILE A 163 1.33 -18.66 9.20
N LYS A 164 0.04 -18.97 9.01
CA LYS A 164 -0.65 -18.91 7.73
C LYS A 164 -1.16 -17.50 7.48
N GLY A 165 -0.21 -16.58 7.36
CA GLY A 165 -0.46 -15.15 7.19
C GLY A 165 0.45 -14.50 6.16
N ARG A 166 0.20 -13.22 5.92
CA ARG A 166 1.04 -12.34 5.10
C ARG A 166 1.35 -11.07 5.89
N LEU A 167 2.62 -10.67 5.90
CA LEU A 167 3.08 -9.43 6.50
C LEU A 167 3.10 -8.30 5.45
N GLU A 168 2.40 -7.21 5.71
CA GLU A 168 2.41 -6.01 4.87
C GLU A 168 2.14 -4.75 5.71
N GLY A 169 2.92 -3.68 5.52
CA GLY A 169 2.71 -2.42 6.24
C GLY A 169 2.78 -2.51 7.78
N GLY A 170 3.56 -3.46 8.32
CA GLY A 170 3.64 -3.67 9.78
C GLY A 170 2.41 -4.36 10.39
N GLN A 171 1.57 -4.98 9.56
CA GLN A 171 0.42 -5.77 9.99
C GLN A 171 0.45 -7.17 9.36
N LEU A 172 -0.01 -8.15 10.13
CA LEU A 172 -0.25 -9.52 9.65
C LEU A 172 -1.69 -9.65 9.21
N TYR A 173 -1.91 -10.31 8.08
CA TYR A 173 -3.23 -10.58 7.50
C TYR A 173 -3.38 -12.05 7.18
N THR A 174 -4.59 -12.60 7.32
CA THR A 174 -4.90 -13.90 6.72
C THR A 174 -5.00 -13.79 5.20
N PRO A 175 -4.65 -14.84 4.44
CA PRO A 175 -4.84 -14.86 2.99
C PRO A 175 -6.30 -14.61 2.57
N ALA A 176 -7.27 -15.06 3.38
CA ALA A 176 -8.69 -14.82 3.16
C ALA A 176 -9.03 -13.32 3.27
N TYR A 177 -8.48 -12.63 4.27
CA TYR A 177 -8.67 -11.19 4.46
C TYR A 177 -8.10 -10.37 3.30
N VAL A 178 -6.87 -10.70 2.87
CA VAL A 178 -6.24 -10.09 1.68
C VAL A 178 -7.10 -10.30 0.43
N SER A 179 -7.63 -11.51 0.24
CA SER A 179 -8.49 -11.84 -0.89
C SER A 179 -9.81 -11.06 -0.86
N ARG A 180 -10.40 -10.89 0.34
CA ARG A 180 -11.61 -10.07 0.54
C ARG A 180 -11.35 -8.61 0.17
N ILE A 181 -10.26 -8.02 0.66
CA ILE A 181 -9.89 -6.64 0.32
C ILE A 181 -9.64 -6.50 -1.19
N CYS A 182 -8.92 -7.43 -1.80
CA CYS A 182 -8.70 -7.44 -3.24
C CYS A 182 -10.03 -7.49 -4.02
N ALA A 183 -10.98 -8.30 -3.59
CA ALA A 183 -12.31 -8.37 -4.18
C ALA A 183 -13.11 -7.07 -4.00
N MET A 184 -13.04 -6.44 -2.83
CA MET A 184 -13.68 -5.14 -2.56
C MET A 184 -13.09 -4.03 -3.44
N VAL A 185 -11.77 -3.94 -3.53
CA VAL A 185 -11.06 -2.98 -4.40
C VAL A 185 -11.44 -3.22 -5.85
N ARG A 186 -11.45 -4.48 -6.31
CA ARG A 186 -11.87 -4.84 -7.67
C ARG A 186 -13.32 -4.43 -7.94
N GLY A 187 -14.23 -4.72 -7.01
CA GLY A 187 -15.63 -4.36 -7.09
C GLY A 187 -15.84 -2.85 -7.19
N ALA A 188 -15.20 -2.10 -6.30
CA ALA A 188 -15.23 -0.63 -6.32
C ALA A 188 -14.67 -0.08 -7.64
N ALA A 189 -13.49 -0.53 -8.05
CA ALA A 189 -12.84 -0.08 -9.27
C ALA A 189 -13.67 -0.35 -10.54
N ARG A 190 -14.34 -1.50 -10.61
CA ARG A 190 -15.25 -1.86 -11.72
C ARG A 190 -16.57 -1.09 -11.67
N GLY A 191 -17.04 -0.73 -10.48
CA GLY A 191 -18.26 0.07 -10.29
C GLY A 191 -18.09 1.55 -10.66
N ILE A 192 -16.86 2.06 -10.67
CA ILE A 192 -16.59 3.44 -11.05
C ILE A 192 -16.73 3.60 -12.57
N THR A 193 -17.67 4.44 -13.00
CA THR A 193 -17.95 4.73 -14.41
C THR A 193 -17.59 6.16 -14.81
N VAL A 194 -17.08 6.97 -13.88
CA VAL A 194 -16.68 8.37 -14.09
C VAL A 194 -15.31 8.64 -13.47
N PRO A 195 -14.56 9.67 -13.92
CA PRO A 195 -13.29 10.01 -13.31
C PRO A 195 -13.43 10.28 -11.81
N THR A 196 -12.68 9.55 -10.99
CA THR A 196 -12.88 9.54 -9.53
C THR A 196 -11.53 9.62 -8.81
N ASN A 197 -11.51 10.32 -7.67
CA ASN A 197 -10.36 10.35 -6.78
C ASN A 197 -10.32 9.07 -5.93
N LEU A 198 -9.26 8.28 -6.04
CA LEU A 198 -9.16 7.01 -5.34
C LEU A 198 -9.13 7.15 -3.81
N ALA A 199 -8.64 8.27 -3.28
CA ALA A 199 -8.62 8.49 -1.83
C ALA A 199 -10.03 8.46 -1.22
N THR A 200 -11.04 9.00 -1.92
CA THR A 200 -12.43 8.93 -1.44
C THR A 200 -12.97 7.51 -1.47
N VAL A 201 -12.54 6.71 -2.47
CA VAL A 201 -12.92 5.30 -2.58
C VAL A 201 -12.32 4.47 -1.44
N TRP A 202 -11.03 4.67 -1.15
CA TRP A 202 -10.34 3.97 -0.06
C TRP A 202 -10.96 4.29 1.29
N ASN A 203 -11.29 5.56 1.56
CA ASN A 203 -11.99 5.94 2.77
C ASN A 203 -13.36 5.25 2.90
N SER A 204 -14.13 5.16 1.80
CA SER A 204 -15.41 4.43 1.80
C SER A 204 -15.23 2.93 2.02
N LEU A 205 -14.22 2.30 1.41
CA LEU A 205 -13.93 0.88 1.64
C LEU A 205 -13.49 0.61 3.08
N GLN A 206 -12.69 1.50 3.67
CA GLN A 206 -12.26 1.40 5.05
C GLN A 206 -13.46 1.49 6.01
N GLN A 207 -14.40 2.40 5.76
CA GLN A 207 -15.64 2.48 6.54
C GLN A 207 -16.47 1.19 6.43
N LEU A 208 -16.63 0.64 5.22
CA LEU A 208 -17.35 -0.62 5.02
C LEU A 208 -16.68 -1.81 5.75
N LEU A 209 -15.36 -1.84 5.81
CA LEU A 209 -14.62 -2.86 6.59
C LEU A 209 -14.88 -2.71 8.09
N GLN A 210 -14.85 -1.49 8.62
CA GLN A 210 -15.14 -1.23 10.03
C GLN A 210 -16.57 -1.67 10.42
N ASP A 211 -17.54 -1.41 9.54
CA ASP A 211 -18.93 -1.85 9.76
C ASP A 211 -19.07 -3.39 9.73
N THR A 212 -18.22 -4.07 8.94
CA THR A 212 -18.26 -5.54 8.77
C THR A 212 -17.53 -6.27 9.89
N ASP A 213 -16.38 -5.76 10.33
CA ASP A 213 -15.48 -6.39 11.30
C ASP A 213 -15.79 -5.96 12.75
N GLY A 214 -16.70 -5.00 12.95
CA GLY A 214 -17.13 -4.51 14.26
C GLY A 214 -16.06 -3.70 15.00
N ALA A 215 -16.22 -3.53 16.32
CA ALA A 215 -15.37 -2.69 17.16
C ALA A 215 -13.88 -3.12 17.24
N ASN A 216 -13.54 -4.30 16.73
CA ASN A 216 -12.18 -4.85 16.71
C ASN A 216 -11.47 -4.66 15.35
N GLY A 217 -12.12 -4.00 14.38
CA GLY A 217 -11.53 -3.76 13.07
C GLY A 217 -10.33 -2.82 13.12
N VAL A 218 -9.11 -3.37 13.04
CA VAL A 218 -7.89 -2.58 12.80
C VAL A 218 -8.02 -1.83 11.48
N SER A 219 -7.62 -0.56 11.50
CA SER A 219 -7.61 0.28 10.31
C SER A 219 -6.61 -0.27 9.29
N VAL A 220 -7.11 -0.58 8.10
CA VAL A 220 -6.29 -0.89 6.94
C VAL A 220 -5.72 0.41 6.39
N GLU A 221 -4.41 0.44 6.11
CA GLU A 221 -3.78 1.63 5.54
C GLU A 221 -4.21 1.87 4.09
N GLY A 222 -4.40 3.14 3.71
CA GLY A 222 -4.71 3.54 2.34
C GLY A 222 -3.71 3.01 1.31
N ALA A 223 -2.44 2.86 1.71
CA ALA A 223 -1.38 2.31 0.89
C ALA A 223 -1.62 0.84 0.49
N PHE A 224 -2.27 0.05 1.34
CA PHE A 224 -2.62 -1.35 1.05
C PHE A 224 -3.72 -1.44 -0.01
N PHE A 225 -4.78 -0.62 0.09
CA PHE A 225 -5.78 -0.56 -0.99
C PHE A 225 -5.15 -0.12 -2.32
N GLN A 226 -4.22 0.85 -2.26
CA GLN A 226 -3.50 1.32 -3.43
C GLN A 226 -2.61 0.22 -4.04
N SER A 227 -1.91 -0.57 -3.22
CA SER A 227 -1.07 -1.68 -3.71
C SER A 227 -1.91 -2.74 -4.41
N GLN A 228 -3.04 -3.13 -3.81
CA GLN A 228 -3.99 -4.07 -4.41
C GLN A 228 -4.59 -3.54 -5.72
N PHE A 229 -4.98 -2.26 -5.76
CA PHE A 229 -5.48 -1.61 -6.98
C PHE A 229 -4.45 -1.60 -8.10
N ASN A 230 -3.21 -1.22 -7.79
CA ASN A 230 -2.12 -1.18 -8.76
C ASN A 230 -1.84 -2.58 -9.34
N GLY A 231 -1.94 -3.64 -8.52
CA GLY A 231 -1.87 -5.02 -8.96
C GLY A 231 -2.95 -5.34 -10.01
N LEU A 232 -4.21 -5.03 -9.71
CA LEU A 232 -5.34 -5.27 -10.62
C LEU A 232 -5.20 -4.52 -11.97
N VAL A 233 -4.69 -3.29 -11.95
CA VAL A 233 -4.42 -2.52 -13.18
C VAL A 233 -3.28 -3.15 -13.98
N LYS A 234 -2.20 -3.56 -13.31
CA LYS A 234 -1.04 -4.21 -13.93
C LYS A 234 -1.40 -5.56 -14.56
N GLU A 235 -2.28 -6.31 -13.91
CA GLU A 235 -2.79 -7.62 -14.38
C GLU A 235 -3.87 -7.48 -15.46
N GLY A 236 -4.38 -6.27 -15.72
CA GLY A 236 -5.42 -6.03 -16.72
C GLY A 236 -6.84 -6.41 -16.26
N GLU A 237 -7.04 -6.72 -14.98
CA GLU A 237 -8.34 -7.01 -14.39
C GLU A 237 -9.25 -5.76 -14.29
N VAL A 238 -8.62 -4.59 -14.27
CA VAL A 238 -9.25 -3.27 -14.26
C VAL A 238 -8.59 -2.40 -15.32
N LEU A 239 -9.40 -1.84 -16.22
CA LEU A 239 -8.93 -1.08 -17.38
C LEU A 239 -9.22 0.42 -17.23
N GLY A 240 -8.21 1.25 -17.49
CA GLY A 240 -8.31 2.70 -17.43
C GLY A 240 -6.94 3.34 -17.27
N SER A 241 -6.93 4.63 -16.91
CA SER A 241 -5.71 5.41 -16.72
C SER A 241 -5.71 6.12 -15.38
N LEU A 242 -4.59 6.04 -14.68
CA LEU A 242 -4.36 6.74 -13.42
C LEU A 242 -3.50 7.99 -13.67
N ARG A 243 -4.00 9.16 -13.26
CA ARG A 243 -3.26 10.43 -13.31
C ARG A 243 -2.82 10.85 -11.92
N ALA A 244 -1.56 11.29 -11.81
CA ALA A 244 -0.94 11.73 -10.57
C ALA A 244 -1.05 10.72 -9.41
N GLY A 245 -1.18 9.42 -9.70
CA GLY A 245 -1.31 8.35 -8.70
C GLY A 245 -2.66 8.28 -7.97
N VAL A 246 -3.56 9.26 -8.13
CA VAL A 246 -4.80 9.37 -7.35
C VAL A 246 -6.07 9.54 -8.18
N GLN A 247 -5.97 10.11 -9.38
CA GLN A 247 -7.15 10.37 -10.21
C GLN A 247 -7.36 9.25 -11.22
N TRP A 248 -8.33 8.37 -10.95
CA TRP A 248 -8.67 7.25 -11.80
C TRP A 248 -9.64 7.65 -12.91
N THR A 249 -9.36 7.27 -14.15
CA THR A 249 -10.26 7.41 -15.29
C THR A 249 -10.54 6.02 -15.88
N PRO A 250 -11.74 5.45 -15.65
CA PRO A 250 -12.10 4.14 -16.19
C PRO A 250 -12.08 4.09 -17.72
N ALA A 251 -11.69 2.96 -18.30
CA ALA A 251 -11.67 2.78 -19.76
C ALA A 251 -13.06 2.94 -20.39
N VAL A 252 -14.12 2.49 -19.70
CA VAL A 252 -15.51 2.65 -20.17
C VAL A 252 -15.89 4.12 -20.32
N PHE A 253 -15.46 4.98 -19.38
CA PHE A 253 -15.68 6.42 -19.46
C PHE A 253 -14.93 7.02 -20.65
N ALA A 254 -13.63 6.72 -20.78
CA ALA A 254 -12.80 7.23 -21.87
C ALA A 254 -13.31 6.78 -23.25
N HIS A 255 -13.83 5.55 -23.34
CA HIS A 255 -14.45 5.03 -24.55
C HIS A 255 -15.75 5.77 -24.88
N ALA A 256 -16.66 5.91 -23.90
CA ALA A 256 -17.94 6.62 -24.09
C ALA A 256 -17.72 8.10 -24.44
N GLN A 257 -16.77 8.76 -23.77
CA GLN A 257 -16.36 10.13 -24.06
C GLN A 257 -15.92 10.28 -25.51
N ARG A 258 -15.04 9.39 -25.98
CA ARG A 258 -14.53 9.38 -27.36
C ARG A 258 -15.64 9.09 -28.37
N ALA A 259 -16.45 8.06 -28.14
CA ALA A 259 -17.54 7.68 -29.02
C ALA A 259 -18.59 8.79 -29.14
N SER A 260 -18.86 9.52 -28.06
CA SER A 260 -19.75 10.69 -28.06
C SER A 260 -19.21 11.80 -28.98
N VAL A 261 -17.92 12.12 -28.89
CA VAL A 261 -17.28 13.11 -29.78
C VAL A 261 -17.33 12.65 -31.25
N ASP A 262 -17.02 11.38 -31.52
CA ASP A 262 -17.03 10.82 -32.88
C ASP A 262 -18.42 10.85 -33.50
N SER A 263 -19.42 10.39 -32.74
CA SER A 263 -20.81 10.39 -33.19
C SER A 263 -21.32 11.80 -33.42
N PHE A 264 -20.99 12.75 -32.53
CA PHE A 264 -21.45 14.13 -32.69
C PHE A 264 -20.82 14.78 -33.91
N PHE A 265 -19.49 14.68 -34.06
CA PHE A 265 -18.77 15.35 -35.14
C PHE A 265 -19.12 14.77 -36.51
N SER A 266 -19.24 13.44 -36.62
CA SER A 266 -19.63 12.79 -37.88
C SER A 266 -21.04 13.15 -38.35
N GLN A 267 -21.99 13.35 -37.41
CA GLN A 267 -23.36 13.71 -37.74
C GLN A 267 -23.53 15.20 -38.08
N ASN A 268 -22.82 16.08 -37.37
CA ASN A 268 -23.06 17.51 -37.45
C ASN A 268 -22.02 18.26 -38.30
N SER A 269 -20.88 17.66 -38.61
CA SER A 269 -19.74 18.32 -39.27
C SER A 269 -19.16 19.52 -38.49
N TYR A 270 -19.55 19.68 -37.22
CA TYR A 270 -18.97 20.66 -36.30
C TYR A 270 -19.08 20.17 -34.86
N ILE A 271 -18.31 20.76 -33.95
CA ILE A 271 -18.44 20.58 -32.50
C ILE A 271 -17.90 21.79 -31.74
N SER A 272 -18.64 22.30 -30.76
CA SER A 272 -18.19 23.45 -29.95
C SER A 272 -17.24 23.02 -28.83
N TYR A 273 -16.31 23.89 -28.45
CA TYR A 273 -15.36 23.56 -27.38
C TYR A 273 -16.04 23.41 -26.02
N ASP A 274 -17.17 24.08 -25.79
CA ASP A 274 -17.97 23.95 -24.58
C ASP A 274 -18.52 22.52 -24.40
N VAL A 275 -18.88 21.83 -25.49
CA VAL A 275 -19.31 20.42 -25.44
C VAL A 275 -18.16 19.55 -24.94
N LEU A 276 -16.93 19.77 -25.43
CA LEU A 276 -15.76 19.01 -24.99
C LEU A 276 -15.38 19.28 -23.53
N GLN A 277 -15.53 20.54 -23.08
CA GLN A 277 -15.30 20.89 -21.68
C GLN A 277 -16.33 20.20 -20.77
N LYS A 278 -17.60 20.15 -21.16
CA LYS A 278 -18.64 19.39 -20.42
C LYS A 278 -18.35 17.89 -20.38
N LEU A 279 -17.68 17.36 -21.40
CA LEU A 279 -17.18 16.00 -21.43
C LEU A 279 -15.89 15.80 -20.62
N ALA A 280 -15.36 16.83 -19.95
CA ALA A 280 -14.09 16.81 -19.21
C ALA A 280 -12.85 16.50 -20.07
N ILE A 281 -12.86 16.92 -21.34
CA ILE A 281 -11.70 16.83 -22.22
C ILE A 281 -10.81 18.06 -22.00
N PRO A 282 -9.55 17.90 -21.54
CA PRO A 282 -8.61 19.00 -21.44
C PRO A 282 -8.17 19.45 -22.84
N GLN A 283 -7.92 20.74 -23.01
CA GLN A 283 -7.42 21.33 -24.26
C GLN A 283 -8.23 20.93 -25.52
N PRO A 284 -9.52 21.31 -25.61
CA PRO A 284 -10.43 20.91 -26.69
C PRO A 284 -9.87 21.08 -28.11
N LYS A 285 -9.21 22.22 -28.39
CA LYS A 285 -8.61 22.53 -29.70
C LYS A 285 -7.57 21.49 -30.12
N GLN A 286 -6.61 21.22 -29.23
CA GLN A 286 -5.52 20.28 -29.51
C GLN A 286 -6.04 18.85 -29.62
N TYR A 287 -6.99 18.46 -28.76
CA TYR A 287 -7.64 17.16 -28.83
C TYR A 287 -8.30 16.93 -30.20
N LEU A 288 -9.10 17.89 -30.69
CA LEU A 288 -9.80 17.76 -31.96
C LEU A 288 -8.84 17.84 -33.15
N GLN A 289 -7.85 18.72 -33.13
CA GLN A 289 -6.83 18.81 -34.20
C GLN A 289 -6.02 17.52 -34.34
N SER A 290 -5.62 16.90 -33.22
CA SER A 290 -4.91 15.62 -33.26
C SER A 290 -5.80 14.47 -33.74
N ARG A 291 -7.11 14.56 -33.49
CA ARG A 291 -8.09 13.51 -33.82
C ARG A 291 -8.60 13.61 -35.25
N TYR A 292 -8.79 14.83 -35.74
CA TYR A 292 -9.32 15.16 -37.06
C TYR A 292 -8.36 16.15 -37.75
N PRO A 293 -7.28 15.66 -38.39
CA PRO A 293 -6.25 16.52 -38.98
C PRO A 293 -6.77 17.48 -40.06
N GLU A 294 -7.81 17.07 -40.79
CA GLU A 294 -8.49 17.87 -41.83
C GLU A 294 -9.40 18.96 -41.26
N GLY A 295 -9.76 18.87 -39.97
CA GLY A 295 -10.72 19.78 -39.37
C GLY A 295 -10.14 21.16 -39.09
N ILE A 296 -11.01 22.16 -39.16
CA ILE A 296 -10.64 23.56 -39.03
C ILE A 296 -11.00 24.05 -37.63
N ALA A 297 -9.98 24.44 -36.86
CA ALA A 297 -10.16 25.00 -35.54
C ALA A 297 -10.46 26.50 -35.61
N LEU A 298 -11.68 26.88 -35.22
CA LEU A 298 -12.09 28.27 -35.06
C LEU A 298 -11.97 28.69 -33.58
N ASP A 299 -12.55 29.82 -33.20
CA ASP A 299 -12.44 30.36 -31.85
C ASP A 299 -13.34 29.66 -30.85
N GLY A 300 -14.63 29.49 -31.19
CA GLY A 300 -15.62 28.80 -30.34
C GLY A 300 -15.93 27.37 -30.77
N VAL A 301 -15.64 27.03 -32.01
CA VAL A 301 -16.09 25.78 -32.65
C VAL A 301 -15.00 25.16 -33.51
N PHE A 302 -15.09 23.84 -33.70
CA PHE A 302 -14.27 23.09 -34.64
C PHE A 302 -15.19 22.58 -35.76
N VAL A 303 -14.82 22.80 -37.02
CA VAL A 303 -15.67 22.48 -38.18
C VAL A 303 -14.96 21.58 -39.18
N HIS A 304 -15.72 20.75 -39.89
CA HIS A 304 -15.22 19.96 -41.00
C HIS A 304 -15.11 20.84 -42.27
N PRO A 305 -14.15 20.59 -43.19
CA PRO A 305 -14.00 21.36 -44.43
C PRO A 305 -15.27 21.43 -45.30
N SER A 306 -16.13 20.41 -45.26
CA SER A 306 -17.42 20.41 -45.97
C SER A 306 -18.31 21.60 -45.59
N MET A 307 -18.15 22.18 -44.40
CA MET A 307 -18.86 23.39 -43.99
C MET A 307 -18.40 24.61 -44.79
N VAL A 308 -17.10 24.71 -45.07
CA VAL A 308 -16.52 25.76 -45.92
C VAL A 308 -16.98 25.58 -47.36
N GLU A 309 -16.96 24.35 -47.87
CA GLU A 309 -17.40 24.02 -49.24
C GLU A 309 -18.88 24.35 -49.45
N MET A 310 -19.75 23.98 -48.49
CA MET A 310 -21.17 24.29 -48.53
C MET A 310 -21.41 25.80 -48.57
N LEU A 311 -20.73 26.55 -47.72
CA LEU A 311 -20.86 28.00 -47.67
C LEU A 311 -20.31 28.66 -48.94
N ASP A 312 -19.16 28.19 -49.45
CA ASP A 312 -18.55 28.72 -50.68
C ASP A 312 -19.47 28.53 -51.89
N ALA A 313 -20.09 27.37 -52.03
CA ALA A 313 -21.06 27.09 -53.10
C ALA A 313 -22.31 27.98 -53.00
N ALA A 314 -22.85 28.19 -51.79
CA ALA A 314 -23.98 29.07 -51.57
C ALA A 314 -23.65 30.54 -51.90
N ILE A 315 -22.41 30.96 -51.62
CA ILE A 315 -21.92 32.30 -51.95
C ILE A 315 -21.71 32.46 -53.45
N GLU A 316 -21.10 31.48 -54.13
CA GLU A 316 -20.88 31.50 -55.57
C GLU A 316 -22.23 31.63 -56.31
N ASP A 317 -23.22 30.84 -55.93
CA ASP A 317 -24.59 30.92 -56.48
C ASP A 317 -25.24 32.30 -56.26
N ALA A 318 -25.15 32.85 -55.05
CA ALA A 318 -25.69 34.16 -54.74
C ALA A 318 -25.01 35.28 -55.56
N ILE A 319 -23.71 35.18 -55.80
CA ILE A 319 -22.95 36.16 -56.57
C ILE A 319 -23.30 36.07 -58.06
N GLU A 320 -23.33 34.87 -58.63
CA GLU A 320 -23.65 34.63 -60.05
C GLU A 320 -25.04 35.15 -60.42
N HIS A 321 -26.03 34.97 -59.54
CA HIS A 321 -27.39 35.44 -59.75
C HIS A 321 -27.62 36.92 -59.36
N GLY A 322 -26.57 37.63 -58.95
CA GLY A 322 -26.67 39.05 -58.61
C GLY A 322 -27.49 39.33 -57.35
N ASN A 323 -27.41 38.45 -56.36
CA ASN A 323 -28.06 38.53 -55.06
C ASN A 323 -27.05 38.86 -53.94
N TRP A 324 -27.50 38.75 -52.70
CA TRP A 324 -26.70 38.83 -51.48
C TRP A 324 -27.03 37.63 -50.59
N ILE A 325 -26.13 37.30 -49.68
CA ILE A 325 -26.29 36.19 -48.73
C ILE A 325 -25.75 36.58 -47.35
N ASP A 326 -26.47 36.20 -46.29
CA ASP A 326 -25.96 36.21 -44.93
C ASP A 326 -25.41 34.82 -44.58
N SER A 327 -24.11 34.74 -44.32
CA SER A 327 -23.45 33.46 -44.01
C SER A 327 -24.02 32.80 -42.75
N LEU A 328 -24.55 33.59 -41.80
CA LEU A 328 -25.20 33.06 -40.60
C LEU A 328 -26.53 32.35 -40.89
N SER A 329 -27.14 32.60 -42.05
CA SER A 329 -28.37 31.90 -42.47
C SER A 329 -28.11 30.50 -43.03
N VAL A 330 -26.86 30.23 -43.43
CA VAL A 330 -26.41 28.95 -43.98
C VAL A 330 -25.73 28.10 -42.91
N LEU A 331 -24.96 28.74 -42.03
CA LEU A 331 -24.17 28.07 -41.00
C LEU A 331 -25.03 27.68 -39.79
N PRO A 332 -24.62 26.63 -39.04
CA PRO A 332 -25.26 26.28 -37.77
C PRO A 332 -25.24 27.45 -36.78
N THR A 333 -26.28 27.57 -35.96
CA THR A 333 -26.46 28.66 -34.98
C THR A 333 -25.34 28.75 -33.92
N TYR A 334 -24.53 27.71 -33.78
CA TYR A 334 -23.37 27.67 -32.89
C TYR A 334 -22.13 28.35 -33.47
N VAL A 335 -22.12 28.71 -34.76
CA VAL A 335 -21.03 29.45 -35.39
C VAL A 335 -21.27 30.93 -35.17
N GLY A 336 -20.46 31.54 -34.30
CA GLY A 336 -20.57 32.97 -34.00
C GLY A 336 -19.98 33.86 -35.11
N PRO A 337 -20.27 35.16 -35.11
CA PRO A 337 -19.79 36.11 -36.14
C PRO A 337 -18.25 36.10 -36.33
N GLN A 338 -17.50 35.96 -35.25
CA GLN A 338 -16.03 35.87 -35.29
C GLN A 338 -15.55 34.60 -35.99
N ASP A 339 -16.23 33.47 -35.77
CA ASP A 339 -15.94 32.21 -36.45
C ASP A 339 -16.32 32.28 -37.93
N VAL A 340 -17.44 32.94 -38.28
CA VAL A 340 -17.86 33.17 -39.66
C VAL A 340 -16.80 33.92 -40.45
N SER A 341 -16.23 34.99 -39.90
CA SER A 341 -15.18 35.77 -40.57
C SER A 341 -13.98 34.91 -40.98
N LYS A 342 -13.61 33.93 -40.15
CA LYS A 342 -12.54 32.98 -40.44
C LYS A 342 -12.94 31.97 -41.50
N ILE A 343 -14.15 31.43 -41.44
CA ILE A 343 -14.66 30.51 -42.49
C ILE A 343 -14.68 31.22 -43.85
N LEU A 344 -15.18 32.46 -43.90
CA LEU A 344 -15.21 33.27 -45.13
C LEU A 344 -13.81 33.51 -45.70
N SER A 345 -12.80 33.68 -44.84
CA SER A 345 -11.42 33.81 -45.30
C SER A 345 -10.88 32.55 -45.97
N LEU A 346 -11.49 31.38 -45.75
CA LEU A 346 -11.11 30.09 -46.32
C LEU A 346 -11.91 29.74 -47.59
N CYS A 347 -13.00 30.45 -47.88
CA CYS A 347 -13.86 30.27 -49.05
C CYS A 347 -13.17 30.77 -50.34
N PRO A 348 -12.84 29.88 -51.31
CA PRO A 348 -12.16 30.29 -52.54
C PRO A 348 -12.94 31.27 -53.42
N SER A 349 -14.26 31.12 -53.50
CA SER A 349 -15.15 31.98 -54.30
C SER A 349 -15.21 33.38 -53.72
N VAL A 350 -15.24 33.52 -52.39
CA VAL A 350 -15.12 34.82 -51.70
C VAL A 350 -13.80 35.51 -52.08
N GLN A 351 -12.68 34.80 -51.96
CA GLN A 351 -11.36 35.37 -52.28
C GLN A 351 -11.25 35.79 -53.75
N ARG A 352 -11.80 34.99 -54.67
CA ARG A 352 -11.79 35.23 -56.11
C ARG A 352 -12.64 36.44 -56.49
N GLU A 353 -13.88 36.50 -55.99
CA GLU A 353 -14.87 37.51 -56.37
C GLU A 353 -14.59 38.88 -55.73
N ILE A 354 -13.99 38.92 -54.55
CA ILE A 354 -13.47 40.17 -53.96
C ILE A 354 -12.31 40.72 -54.79
N LYS A 355 -11.34 39.88 -55.18
CA LYS A 355 -10.22 40.31 -56.04
C LYS A 355 -10.68 40.81 -57.40
N ALA A 356 -11.75 40.23 -57.95
CA ALA A 356 -12.36 40.65 -59.21
C ALA A 356 -13.28 41.89 -59.06
N ALA A 357 -13.41 42.47 -57.86
CA ALA A 357 -14.34 43.56 -57.55
C ALA A 357 -15.81 43.25 -57.92
N LYS A 358 -16.19 41.98 -57.88
CA LYS A 358 -17.53 41.47 -58.19
C LYS A 358 -18.37 41.23 -56.94
N ALA A 359 -17.75 41.10 -55.76
CA ALA A 359 -18.44 40.97 -54.48
C ALA A 359 -17.82 41.88 -53.41
N ILE A 360 -18.62 42.27 -52.42
CA ILE A 360 -18.23 43.07 -51.25
C ILE A 360 -18.73 42.34 -50.00
N VAL A 361 -17.84 42.14 -49.03
CA VAL A 361 -18.22 41.69 -47.68
C VAL A 361 -18.65 42.92 -46.88
N MET A 362 -19.85 42.90 -46.31
CA MET A 362 -20.35 43.93 -45.41
C MET A 362 -20.60 43.35 -44.03
N GLY A 363 -20.03 43.99 -43.00
CA GLY A 363 -20.04 43.46 -41.63
C GLY A 363 -19.16 42.21 -41.49
N GLU A 364 -19.57 41.29 -40.62
CA GLU A 364 -18.81 40.06 -40.32
C GLU A 364 -19.34 38.80 -41.04
N SER A 365 -20.56 38.86 -41.61
CA SER A 365 -21.24 37.66 -42.18
C SER A 365 -21.90 37.86 -43.54
N CYS A 366 -22.17 39.08 -43.98
CA CYS A 366 -22.97 39.32 -45.20
C CYS A 366 -22.09 39.57 -46.42
N ILE A 367 -22.45 38.96 -47.55
CA ILE A 367 -21.76 39.09 -48.83
C ILE A 367 -22.75 39.59 -49.87
N PHE A 368 -22.36 40.65 -50.57
CA PHE A 368 -23.17 41.31 -51.59
C PHE A 368 -22.48 41.24 -52.94
N SER A 369 -23.20 40.80 -53.98
CA SER A 369 -22.73 41.00 -55.35
C SER A 369 -22.75 42.48 -55.72
N ASN A 370 -21.78 42.91 -56.52
CA ASN A 370 -21.67 44.29 -56.98
C ASN A 370 -22.85 44.66 -57.92
N SER A 371 -23.40 43.69 -58.64
CA SER A 371 -24.64 43.85 -59.40
C SER A 371 -25.83 44.19 -58.49
N TYR A 372 -26.02 43.46 -57.39
CA TYR A 372 -27.07 43.75 -56.41
C TYR A 372 -26.95 45.16 -55.85
N VAL A 373 -25.74 45.55 -55.41
CA VAL A 373 -25.47 46.88 -54.86
C VAL A 373 -25.78 47.97 -55.89
N LYS A 374 -25.34 47.81 -57.15
CA LYS A 374 -25.60 48.77 -58.23
C LYS A 374 -27.09 48.92 -58.54
N VAL A 375 -27.84 47.82 -58.57
CA VAL A 375 -29.29 47.85 -58.82
C VAL A 375 -30.01 48.60 -57.70
N LYS A 376 -29.69 48.31 -56.43
CA LYS A 376 -30.29 49.00 -55.29
C LYS A 376 -29.92 50.48 -55.24
N PHE A 377 -28.66 50.82 -55.51
CA PHE A 377 -28.22 52.22 -55.57
C PHE A 377 -28.95 53.01 -56.65
N LYS A 378 -29.19 52.42 -57.83
CA LYS A 378 -30.00 53.02 -58.89
C LYS A 378 -31.49 53.15 -58.56
N SER A 379 -32.01 52.36 -57.63
CA SER A 379 -33.42 52.44 -57.20
C SER A 379 -33.67 53.44 -56.06
N LEU A 380 -32.60 53.94 -55.44
CA LEU A 380 -32.64 54.92 -54.34
C LEU A 380 -32.54 56.37 -54.83
N HIS A 381 -32.20 56.56 -56.11
CA HIS A 381 -32.25 57.82 -56.85
C HIS A 381 -33.37 57.74 -57.89
#